data_AF-A0AAE4QA62-F1
#
_entry.id   AF-A0AAE4QA62-F1
#
_cell.length_a   1.000
_cell.length_b   1.000
_cell.length_c   1.000
_cell.angle_alpha   90.00
_cell.angle_beta   90.00
_cell.angle_gamma   90.00
#
_symmetry.space_group_name_H-M   'P 1'
#
loop_
_entity.id
_entity.type
_entity.pdbx_description
1 polymer ?
#
loop_
_entity_poly.entity_id
_entity_poly.type
_entity_poly.pdbx_seq_one_letter_code
_entity_poly.pdbx_strand_id
1 'polypeptide(L)'
;MLEEFLQFLGFVFLDIIEIMLMLKLFSFISAIPFRFKKIFYLGLAIVLFRVVVWTFLPDYFTVEVVMMEELLFFVLIALYYGRPIKPSLLVFYGLFPMVVTSLIKQFIVFFIAPLFGLPFTVISQNTFLSYGFLCFSIFLAYFFVKLYHYDFSNWHQNLKSVMADRLLLVTNGSMFLYYLLLHGIDLSSLNWFGMTSTTLRQIIVIFYLILFLTLLAILDWKVKQHLLQQNGSVKRKEVS
;
A
#
# COMPACT_ATOMS: atom_id res chain seq x y z
N MET A 1 -26.44 19.71 -14.78
CA MET A 1 -26.91 18.34 -15.06
C MET A 1 -25.98 17.54 -15.98
N LEU A 2 -25.81 17.87 -17.27
CA LEU A 2 -24.92 17.07 -18.16
C LEU A 2 -23.44 17.16 -17.77
N GLU A 3 -22.92 18.37 -17.47
CA GLU A 3 -21.52 18.54 -17.06
C GLU A 3 -21.20 17.86 -15.73
N GLU A 4 -22.08 18.00 -14.72
CA GLU A 4 -21.93 17.34 -13.42
C GLU A 4 -21.96 15.82 -13.57
N PHE A 5 -22.84 15.29 -14.43
CA PHE A 5 -22.89 13.86 -14.73
C PHE A 5 -21.61 13.36 -15.41
N LEU A 6 -21.07 14.12 -16.37
CA LEU A 6 -19.80 13.80 -17.03
C LEU A 6 -18.61 13.87 -16.06
N GLN A 7 -18.59 14.84 -15.15
CA GLN A 7 -17.57 14.95 -14.10
C GLN A 7 -17.64 13.75 -13.14
N PHE A 8 -18.84 13.38 -12.69
CA PHE A 8 -19.05 12.20 -11.87
C PHE A 8 -18.53 10.92 -12.56
N LEU A 9 -18.91 10.72 -13.82
CA LEU A 9 -18.45 9.57 -14.61
C LEU A 9 -16.92 9.57 -14.76
N GLY A 10 -16.31 10.76 -14.93
CA GLY A 10 -14.87 10.93 -14.96
C GLY A 10 -14.18 10.48 -13.67
N PHE A 11 -14.73 10.83 -12.50
CA PHE A 11 -14.18 10.38 -11.21
C PHE A 11 -14.32 8.88 -11.01
N VAL A 12 -15.47 8.29 -11.35
CA VAL A 12 -15.67 6.83 -11.32
C VAL A 12 -14.64 6.13 -12.20
N PHE A 13 -14.37 6.66 -13.39
CA PHE A 13 -13.38 6.09 -14.30
C PHE A 13 -11.96 6.17 -13.74
N LEU A 14 -11.58 7.29 -13.11
CA LEU A 14 -10.29 7.45 -12.45
C LEU A 14 -10.12 6.48 -11.28
N ASP A 15 -11.15 6.31 -10.44
CA ASP A 15 -11.16 5.33 -9.33
C ASP A 15 -10.95 3.89 -9.84
N ILE A 16 -11.63 3.51 -10.93
CA ILE A 16 -11.45 2.18 -11.54
C ILE A 16 -10.00 2.00 -11.99
N ILE A 17 -9.42 2.99 -12.67
CA ILE A 17 -8.03 2.93 -13.12
C ILE A 17 -7.07 2.78 -11.93
N GLU A 18 -7.23 3.60 -10.91
CA GLU A 18 -6.40 3.57 -9.71
C GLU A 18 -6.43 2.19 -9.06
N ILE A 19 -7.62 1.66 -8.78
CA ILE A 19 -7.79 0.37 -8.11
C ILE A 19 -7.24 -0.76 -8.99
N MET A 20 -7.41 -0.69 -10.31
CA MET A 20 -6.82 -1.67 -11.22
C MET A 20 -5.30 -1.63 -11.20
N LEU A 21 -4.69 -0.45 -11.14
CA LEU A 21 -3.24 -0.29 -10.99
C LEU A 21 -2.76 -0.83 -9.65
N MET A 22 -3.47 -0.55 -8.55
CA MET A 22 -3.17 -1.08 -7.22
C MET A 22 -3.31 -2.60 -7.15
N LEU A 23 -4.36 -3.17 -7.72
CA LEU A 23 -4.54 -4.63 -7.86
C LEU A 23 -3.45 -5.27 -8.72
N LYS A 24 -2.98 -4.57 -9.75
CA LYS A 24 -1.87 -5.04 -10.57
C LYS A 24 -0.55 -5.02 -9.78
N LEU A 25 -0.30 -3.98 -8.99
CA LEU A 25 0.85 -3.89 -8.09
C LEU A 25 0.79 -4.97 -7.01
N PHE A 26 -0.37 -5.17 -6.39
CA PHE A 26 -0.64 -6.26 -5.45
C PHE A 26 -0.32 -7.63 -6.06
N SER A 27 -0.83 -7.91 -7.26
CA SER A 27 -0.59 -9.18 -7.95
C SER A 27 0.89 -9.36 -8.37
N PHE A 28 1.63 -8.27 -8.56
CA PHE A 28 3.05 -8.32 -8.89
C PHE A 28 3.91 -8.61 -7.65
N ILE A 29 3.55 -8.03 -6.52
CA ILE A 29 4.27 -8.14 -5.25
C ILE A 29 3.93 -9.46 -4.55
N SER A 30 2.68 -9.86 -4.57
CA SER A 30 2.23 -11.09 -3.91
C SER A 30 2.54 -12.32 -4.76
N ALA A 31 2.62 -13.48 -4.09
CA ALA A 31 2.65 -14.78 -4.77
C ALA A 31 1.29 -15.17 -5.41
N ILE A 32 0.34 -14.24 -5.53
CA ILE A 32 -1.04 -14.48 -5.93
C ILE A 32 -1.27 -13.88 -7.32
N PRO A 33 -1.12 -14.66 -8.41
CA PRO A 33 -1.26 -14.13 -9.75
C PRO A 33 -2.73 -13.85 -10.10
N PHE A 34 -3.05 -12.59 -10.40
CA PHE A 34 -4.33 -12.19 -10.95
C PHE A 34 -4.24 -11.95 -12.47
N ARG A 35 -5.10 -12.64 -13.21
CA ARG A 35 -5.34 -12.33 -14.63
C ARG A 35 -6.08 -11.00 -14.75
N PHE A 36 -5.86 -10.28 -15.86
CA PHE A 36 -6.49 -8.98 -16.11
C PHE A 36 -8.01 -8.99 -15.91
N LYS A 37 -8.70 -10.04 -16.38
CA LYS A 37 -10.15 -10.21 -16.16
C LYS A 37 -10.54 -10.16 -14.66
N LYS A 38 -9.78 -10.85 -13.81
CA LYS A 38 -10.04 -10.85 -12.35
C LYS A 38 -9.76 -9.49 -11.73
N ILE A 39 -8.68 -8.82 -12.15
CA ILE A 39 -8.36 -7.44 -11.72
C ILE A 39 -9.52 -6.50 -12.07
N PHE A 40 -10.03 -6.59 -13.30
CA PHE A 40 -11.15 -5.78 -13.76
C PHE A 40 -12.42 -6.02 -12.94
N TYR A 41 -12.82 -7.28 -12.71
CA TYR A 41 -14.02 -7.58 -11.92
C TYR A 41 -13.89 -7.18 -10.45
N LEU A 42 -12.71 -7.36 -9.83
CA LEU A 42 -12.47 -6.93 -8.45
C LEU A 42 -12.51 -5.41 -8.34
N GLY A 43 -11.89 -4.69 -9.29
CA GLY A 43 -11.94 -3.23 -9.34
C GLY A 43 -13.36 -2.70 -9.53
N LEU A 44 -14.13 -3.31 -10.44
CA LEU A 44 -15.53 -2.97 -10.63
C LEU A 44 -16.36 -3.23 -9.37
N ALA A 45 -16.12 -4.34 -8.67
CA ALA A 45 -16.87 -4.72 -7.48
C ALA A 45 -16.72 -3.70 -6.33
N ILE A 46 -15.49 -3.25 -6.04
CA ILE A 46 -15.27 -2.24 -4.98
C ILE A 46 -15.82 -0.87 -5.36
N VAL A 47 -15.72 -0.46 -6.63
CA VAL A 47 -16.27 0.83 -7.06
C VAL A 47 -17.80 0.81 -6.99
N LEU A 48 -18.45 -0.28 -7.41
CA LEU A 48 -19.90 -0.43 -7.23
C LEU A 48 -20.29 -0.42 -5.76
N PHE A 49 -19.52 -1.10 -4.91
CA PHE A 49 -19.73 -1.06 -3.46
C PHE A 49 -19.64 0.37 -2.91
N ARG A 50 -18.62 1.15 -3.29
CA ARG A 50 -18.50 2.58 -2.93
C ARG A 50 -19.71 3.39 -3.37
N VAL A 51 -20.15 3.24 -4.62
CA VAL A 51 -21.31 3.99 -5.16
C VAL A 51 -22.58 3.64 -4.38
N VAL A 52 -22.79 2.37 -4.04
CA VAL A 52 -23.93 1.93 -3.22
C VAL A 52 -23.85 2.53 -1.82
N VAL A 53 -22.71 2.41 -1.14
CA VAL A 53 -22.52 2.98 0.21
C VAL A 53 -22.75 4.49 0.20
N TRP A 54 -22.17 5.21 -0.75
CA TRP A 54 -22.36 6.64 -0.91
C TRP A 54 -23.84 7.02 -1.12
N THR A 55 -24.59 6.21 -1.86
CA THR A 55 -26.03 6.46 -2.14
C THR A 55 -26.91 6.24 -0.90
N PHE A 56 -26.64 5.20 -0.10
CA PHE A 56 -27.50 4.81 1.03
C PHE A 56 -27.03 5.35 2.39
N LEU A 57 -25.74 5.66 2.53
CA LEU A 57 -25.09 6.06 3.78
C LEU A 57 -24.12 7.24 3.54
N PRO A 58 -24.58 8.36 2.96
CA PRO A 58 -23.71 9.49 2.60
C PRO A 58 -23.00 10.09 3.82
N ASP A 59 -23.66 10.12 4.98
CA ASP A 59 -23.12 10.68 6.23
C ASP A 59 -21.89 9.92 6.76
N TYR A 60 -21.74 8.65 6.36
CA TYR A 60 -20.60 7.80 6.75
C TYR A 60 -19.50 7.77 5.69
N PHE A 61 -19.70 8.41 4.54
CA PHE A 61 -18.74 8.42 3.43
C PHE A 61 -17.69 9.52 3.62
N THR A 62 -16.88 9.39 4.68
CA THR A 62 -15.75 10.29 4.93
C THR A 62 -14.48 9.78 4.26
N VAL A 63 -13.51 10.67 4.02
CA VAL A 63 -12.22 10.30 3.39
C VAL A 63 -11.49 9.24 4.20
N GLU A 64 -11.55 9.32 5.54
CA GLU A 64 -10.93 8.35 6.44
C GLU A 64 -11.53 6.95 6.27
N VAL A 65 -12.86 6.86 6.14
CA VAL A 65 -13.60 5.61 5.96
C VAL A 65 -13.25 4.96 4.62
N VAL A 66 -13.24 5.76 3.54
CA VAL A 66 -12.91 5.29 2.18
C VAL A 66 -11.49 4.73 2.11
N MET A 67 -10.52 5.36 2.78
CA MET A 67 -9.14 4.88 2.83
C MET A 67 -9.01 3.58 3.65
N MET A 68 -9.74 3.47 4.76
CA MET A 68 -9.76 2.24 5.57
C MET A 68 -10.46 1.08 4.85
N GLU A 69 -11.55 1.35 4.13
CA GLU A 69 -12.26 0.39 3.29
C GLU A 69 -11.30 -0.25 2.28
N GLU A 70 -10.52 0.58 1.58
CA GLU A 70 -9.59 0.10 0.57
C GLU A 70 -8.47 -0.76 1.17
N LEU A 71 -7.87 -0.32 2.29
CA LEU A 71 -6.87 -1.11 3.01
C LEU A 71 -7.43 -2.49 3.41
N LEU A 72 -8.65 -2.53 3.95
CA LEU A 72 -9.32 -3.76 4.34
C LEU A 72 -9.62 -4.65 3.12
N PHE A 73 -10.07 -4.08 2.01
CA PHE A 73 -10.34 -4.81 0.77
C PHE A 73 -9.11 -5.59 0.28
N PHE A 74 -7.94 -4.96 0.23
CA PHE A 74 -6.70 -5.62 -0.19
C PHE A 74 -6.27 -6.74 0.77
N VAL A 75 -6.42 -6.53 2.09
CA VAL A 75 -6.15 -7.57 3.09
C VAL A 75 -7.11 -8.75 2.96
N LEU A 76 -8.41 -8.49 2.77
CA LEU A 76 -9.42 -9.54 2.59
C LEU A 76 -9.18 -10.34 1.31
N ILE A 77 -8.85 -9.68 0.21
CA ILE A 77 -8.49 -10.35 -1.05
C ILE A 77 -7.26 -11.25 -0.86
N ALA A 78 -6.24 -10.77 -0.16
CA ALA A 78 -5.05 -11.57 0.13
C ALA A 78 -5.40 -12.81 0.94
N LEU A 79 -6.21 -12.66 2.00
CA LEU A 79 -6.65 -13.77 2.86
C LEU A 79 -7.54 -14.79 2.12
N TYR A 80 -8.38 -14.31 1.19
CA TYR A 80 -9.30 -15.15 0.43
C TYR A 80 -8.59 -15.94 -0.67
N TYR A 81 -7.78 -15.27 -1.50
CA TYR A 81 -7.14 -15.90 -2.66
C TYR A 81 -5.77 -16.54 -2.37
N GLY A 82 -5.16 -16.22 -1.24
CA GLY A 82 -3.77 -16.58 -0.95
C GLY A 82 -3.57 -17.89 -0.19
N ARG A 83 -4.59 -18.70 0.08
CA ARG A 83 -4.40 -20.00 0.75
C ARG A 83 -3.60 -20.96 -0.17
N PRO A 84 -2.58 -21.69 0.35
CA PRO A 84 -2.28 -22.01 1.76
C PRO A 84 -1.21 -21.12 2.44
N ILE A 85 -0.97 -19.89 1.96
CA ILE A 85 0.06 -19.01 2.52
C ILE A 85 -0.28 -18.61 3.97
N LYS A 86 0.75 -18.43 4.80
CA LYS A 86 0.62 -18.01 6.20
C LYS A 86 -0.20 -16.70 6.30
N PRO A 87 -1.17 -16.59 7.22
CA PRO A 87 -2.02 -15.40 7.36
C PRO A 87 -1.24 -14.09 7.57
N SER A 88 -0.16 -14.13 8.34
CA SER A 88 0.69 -12.96 8.57
C SER A 88 1.28 -12.42 7.26
N LEU A 89 1.80 -13.30 6.41
CA LEU A 89 2.34 -12.93 5.10
C LEU A 89 1.25 -12.47 4.12
N LEU A 90 0.04 -13.02 4.22
CA LEU A 90 -1.11 -12.53 3.45
C LEU A 90 -1.51 -11.11 3.85
N VAL A 91 -1.51 -10.81 5.15
CA VAL A 91 -1.71 -9.44 5.65
C VAL A 91 -0.61 -8.52 5.13
N PHE A 92 0.65 -8.97 5.11
CA PHE A 92 1.75 -8.21 4.52
C PHE A 92 1.48 -7.90 3.03
N TYR A 93 1.07 -8.90 2.24
CA TYR A 93 0.76 -8.70 0.82
C TYR A 93 -0.39 -7.72 0.58
N GLY A 94 -1.41 -7.71 1.44
CA GLY A 94 -2.51 -6.75 1.34
C GLY A 94 -2.09 -5.32 1.72
N LEU A 95 -1.32 -5.18 2.81
CA LEU A 95 -0.92 -3.87 3.34
C LEU A 95 0.20 -3.21 2.52
N PHE A 96 1.17 -3.99 2.04
CA PHE A 96 2.39 -3.46 1.46
C PHE A 96 2.14 -2.53 0.25
N PRO A 97 1.33 -2.90 -0.77
CA PRO A 97 1.07 -2.04 -1.92
C PRO A 97 0.41 -0.71 -1.53
N MET A 98 -0.52 -0.74 -0.57
CA MET A 98 -1.21 0.44 -0.04
C MET A 98 -0.22 1.38 0.66
N VAL A 99 0.60 0.82 1.55
CA VAL A 99 1.50 1.59 2.40
C VAL A 99 2.66 2.15 1.59
N VAL A 100 3.28 1.37 0.71
CA VAL A 100 4.42 1.86 -0.09
C VAL A 100 3.98 2.96 -1.06
N THR A 101 2.82 2.81 -1.71
CA THR A 101 2.27 3.81 -2.62
C THR A 101 1.90 5.09 -1.86
N SER A 102 1.24 4.95 -0.70
CA SER A 102 0.95 6.09 0.17
C SER A 102 2.21 6.82 0.60
N LEU A 103 3.22 6.08 1.06
CA LEU A 103 4.46 6.61 1.56
C LEU A 103 5.23 7.38 0.49
N ILE A 104 5.32 6.81 -0.71
CA ILE A 104 5.92 7.46 -1.88
C ILE A 104 5.13 8.71 -2.25
N LYS A 105 3.79 8.63 -2.37
CA LYS A 105 2.95 9.77 -2.71
C LYS A 105 3.17 10.92 -1.76
N GLN A 106 3.12 10.63 -0.48
CA GLN A 106 3.22 11.64 0.58
C GLN A 106 4.63 12.22 0.65
N PHE A 107 5.66 11.40 0.42
CA PHE A 107 7.02 11.90 0.29
C PHE A 107 7.16 12.88 -0.89
N ILE A 108 6.62 12.52 -2.07
CA ILE A 108 6.64 13.39 -3.24
C ILE A 108 5.87 14.69 -2.97
N VAL A 109 4.63 14.58 -2.50
CA VAL A 109 3.73 15.72 -2.29
C VAL A 109 4.25 16.68 -1.21
N PHE A 110 4.87 16.17 -0.14
CA PHE A 110 5.36 17.02 0.94
C PHE A 110 6.76 17.58 0.73
N PHE A 111 7.64 16.87 0.01
CA PHE A 111 9.06 17.24 -0.07
C PHE A 111 9.55 17.55 -1.49
N ILE A 112 9.01 16.88 -2.52
CA ILE A 112 9.48 17.05 -3.90
C ILE A 112 8.63 18.10 -4.63
N ALA A 113 7.31 17.97 -4.59
CA ALA A 113 6.40 18.86 -5.31
C ALA A 113 6.53 20.35 -4.92
N PRO A 114 6.75 20.71 -3.65
CA PRO A 114 6.97 22.11 -3.27
C PRO A 114 8.21 22.74 -3.93
N LEU A 115 9.23 21.94 -4.28
CA LEU A 115 10.42 22.42 -5.00
C LEU A 115 10.08 22.94 -6.41
N PHE A 116 8.94 22.52 -6.96
CA PHE A 116 8.43 22.94 -8.27
C PHE A 116 7.29 23.97 -8.15
N GLY A 117 7.08 24.56 -6.98
CA GLY A 117 6.00 25.52 -6.75
C GLY A 117 4.61 24.89 -6.61
N LEU A 118 4.54 23.58 -6.33
CA LEU A 118 3.29 22.84 -6.10
C LEU A 118 3.18 22.45 -4.61
N PRO A 119 2.77 23.37 -3.72
CA PRO A 119 2.57 23.04 -2.31
C PRO A 119 1.37 22.10 -2.12
N PHE A 120 1.34 21.41 -0.97
CA PHE A 120 0.28 20.47 -0.61
C PHE A 120 -1.15 21.04 -0.74
N THR A 121 -1.35 22.33 -0.44
CA THR A 121 -2.65 23.00 -0.55
C THR A 121 -3.16 23.05 -1.99
N VAL A 122 -2.28 23.29 -2.97
CA VAL A 122 -2.64 23.31 -4.39
C VAL A 122 -2.98 21.89 -4.88
N ILE A 123 -2.20 20.90 -4.45
CA ILE A 123 -2.40 19.50 -4.88
C ILE A 123 -3.68 18.92 -4.27
N SER A 124 -3.95 19.20 -2.99
CA SER A 124 -5.15 18.71 -2.31
C SER A 124 -6.45 19.31 -2.83
N GLN A 125 -6.42 20.54 -3.36
CA GLN A 125 -7.58 21.20 -3.95
C GLN A 125 -7.84 20.79 -5.41
N ASN A 126 -6.84 20.21 -6.09
CA ASN A 126 -6.96 19.78 -7.48
C ASN A 126 -6.99 18.25 -7.57
N THR A 127 -8.20 17.70 -7.68
CA THR A 127 -8.44 16.26 -7.75
C THR A 127 -7.62 15.60 -8.85
N PHE A 128 -7.55 16.19 -10.05
CA PHE A 128 -6.81 15.62 -11.17
C PHE A 128 -5.30 15.54 -10.89
N LEU A 129 -4.72 16.58 -10.28
CA LEU A 129 -3.32 16.55 -9.84
C LEU A 129 -3.10 15.48 -8.77
N SER A 130 -4.00 15.35 -7.80
CA SER A 130 -3.92 14.33 -6.75
C SER A 130 -3.90 12.90 -7.33
N TYR A 131 -4.81 12.57 -8.26
CA TYR A 131 -4.80 11.29 -8.97
C TYR A 131 -3.52 11.10 -9.79
N GLY A 132 -3.01 12.16 -10.43
CA GLY A 132 -1.74 12.13 -11.16
C GLY A 132 -0.57 11.71 -10.26
N PHE A 133 -0.42 12.34 -9.09
CA PHE A 133 0.60 11.98 -8.10
C PHE A 133 0.42 10.56 -7.57
N LEU A 134 -0.82 10.12 -7.38
CA LEU A 134 -1.12 8.78 -6.92
C LEU A 134 -0.72 7.71 -7.94
N CYS A 135 -1.16 7.84 -9.19
CA CYS A 135 -0.76 6.95 -10.29
C CYS A 135 0.77 6.91 -10.47
N PHE A 136 1.42 8.08 -10.40
CA PHE A 136 2.88 8.16 -10.47
C PHE A 136 3.56 7.41 -9.31
N SER A 137 2.98 7.48 -8.11
CA SER A 137 3.49 6.79 -6.92
C SER A 137 3.34 5.27 -7.03
N ILE A 138 2.27 4.77 -7.64
CA ILE A 138 2.10 3.33 -7.93
C ILE A 138 3.20 2.85 -8.88
N PHE A 139 3.49 3.62 -9.91
CA PHE A 139 4.56 3.30 -10.86
C PHE A 139 5.93 3.31 -10.18
N LEU A 140 6.19 4.28 -9.30
CA LEU A 140 7.45 4.33 -8.57
C LEU A 140 7.55 3.20 -7.54
N ALA A 141 6.46 2.79 -6.90
CA ALA A 141 6.41 1.61 -6.05
C ALA A 141 6.76 0.34 -6.82
N TYR A 142 6.22 0.18 -8.05
CA TYR A 142 6.59 -0.92 -8.93
C TYR A 142 8.08 -0.92 -9.26
N PHE A 143 8.62 0.25 -9.64
CA PHE A 143 10.03 0.40 -9.94
C PHE A 143 10.92 0.13 -8.72
N PHE A 144 10.52 0.60 -7.54
CA PHE A 144 11.20 0.34 -6.26
C PHE A 144 11.34 -1.17 -6.01
N VAL A 145 10.23 -1.92 -6.09
CA VAL A 145 10.26 -3.38 -5.88
C VAL A 145 11.17 -4.07 -6.91
N LYS A 146 11.12 -3.64 -8.18
CA LYS A 146 11.94 -4.20 -9.25
C LYS A 146 13.43 -3.88 -9.08
N LEU A 147 13.77 -2.64 -8.71
CA LEU A 147 15.14 -2.16 -8.58
C LEU A 147 15.89 -2.86 -7.44
N TYR A 148 15.23 -3.09 -6.32
CA TYR A 148 15.82 -3.77 -5.16
C TYR A 148 15.77 -5.30 -5.26
N HIS A 149 15.27 -5.84 -6.39
CA HIS A 149 15.11 -7.28 -6.62
C HIS A 149 14.38 -7.99 -5.47
N TYR A 150 13.36 -7.33 -4.90
CA TYR A 150 12.58 -7.95 -3.84
C TYR A 150 11.70 -9.05 -4.42
N ASP A 151 12.00 -10.30 -4.07
CA ASP A 151 11.19 -11.46 -4.45
C ASP A 151 10.34 -11.91 -3.26
N PHE A 152 9.27 -11.16 -3.02
CA PHE A 152 8.30 -11.47 -1.99
C PHE A 152 7.53 -12.76 -2.27
N SER A 153 7.52 -13.28 -3.51
CA SER A 153 6.85 -14.55 -3.82
C SER A 153 7.57 -15.72 -3.15
N ASN A 154 8.89 -15.67 -3.10
CA ASN A 154 9.72 -16.66 -2.42
C ASN A 154 9.67 -16.58 -0.88
N TRP A 155 9.11 -15.51 -0.31
CA TRP A 155 9.01 -15.37 1.14
C TRP A 155 8.11 -16.43 1.79
N HIS A 156 7.07 -16.89 1.10
CA HIS A 156 6.19 -17.94 1.63
C HIS A 156 6.95 -19.24 1.94
N GLN A 157 7.92 -19.60 1.11
CA GLN A 157 8.69 -20.83 1.27
C GLN A 157 9.85 -20.69 2.25
N ASN A 158 10.35 -19.47 2.46
CA ASN A 158 11.60 -19.21 3.17
C ASN A 158 11.44 -18.54 4.55
N LEU A 159 10.34 -17.83 4.82
CA LEU A 159 10.01 -17.29 6.15
C LEU A 159 9.40 -18.38 7.04
N LYS A 160 10.20 -19.38 7.43
CA LYS A 160 9.74 -20.48 8.31
C LYS A 160 10.12 -20.29 9.78
N SER A 161 11.02 -19.37 10.11
CA SER A 161 11.47 -19.18 11.49
C SER A 161 10.50 -18.31 12.31
N VAL A 162 10.32 -18.67 13.59
CA VAL A 162 9.48 -17.93 14.55
C VAL A 162 9.91 -16.46 14.66
N MET A 163 11.21 -16.20 14.61
CA MET A 163 11.75 -14.84 14.67
C MET A 163 11.39 -14.01 13.42
N ALA A 164 11.30 -14.65 12.26
CA ALA A 164 10.88 -13.98 11.03
C ALA A 164 9.37 -13.73 11.01
N ASP A 165 8.57 -14.66 11.55
CA ASP A 165 7.12 -14.46 11.73
C ASP A 165 6.82 -13.31 12.71
N ARG A 166 7.56 -13.20 13.82
CA ARG A 166 7.44 -12.05 14.75
C ARG A 166 7.81 -10.73 14.09
N LEU A 167 8.91 -10.72 13.31
CA LEU A 167 9.32 -9.51 12.59
C LEU A 167 8.25 -9.09 11.58
N LEU A 168 7.66 -10.07 10.87
CA LEU A 168 6.61 -9.79 9.90
C LEU A 168 5.33 -9.27 10.57
N LEU A 169 4.99 -9.77 11.76
CA LEU A 169 3.90 -9.20 12.58
C LEU A 169 4.18 -7.75 12.97
N VAL A 170 5.41 -7.44 13.40
CA VAL A 170 5.83 -6.07 13.73
C VAL A 170 5.73 -5.17 12.50
N THR A 171 6.20 -5.62 11.34
CA THR A 171 6.09 -4.86 10.08
C THR A 171 4.64 -4.64 9.68
N ASN A 172 3.76 -5.63 9.82
CA ASN A 172 2.33 -5.45 9.54
C ASN A 172 1.68 -4.46 10.50
N GLY A 173 1.99 -4.56 11.79
CA GLY A 173 1.52 -3.62 12.80
C GLY A 173 1.98 -2.20 12.53
N SER A 174 3.26 -2.02 12.13
CA SER A 174 3.80 -0.71 11.79
C SER A 174 3.15 -0.14 10.53
N MET A 175 2.89 -0.97 9.51
CA MET A 175 2.18 -0.59 8.29
C MET A 175 0.77 -0.10 8.58
N PHE A 176 0.01 -0.85 9.38
CA PHE A 176 -1.33 -0.47 9.80
C PHE A 176 -1.32 0.83 10.62
N LEU A 177 -0.41 0.93 11.59
CA LEU A 177 -0.28 2.13 12.44
C LEU A 177 0.06 3.37 11.62
N TYR A 178 1.03 3.28 10.71
CA TYR A 178 1.36 4.38 9.80
C TYR A 178 0.15 4.84 9.00
N TYR A 179 -0.57 3.89 8.39
CA TYR A 179 -1.71 4.22 7.56
C TYR A 179 -2.83 4.89 8.38
N LEU A 180 -3.05 4.42 9.61
CA LEU A 180 -4.01 4.99 10.55
C LEU A 180 -3.60 6.39 11.03
N LEU A 181 -2.33 6.61 11.37
CA LEU A 181 -1.84 7.94 11.76
C LEU A 181 -2.00 8.96 10.64
N LEU A 182 -1.87 8.53 9.38
CA LEU A 182 -1.92 9.43 8.24
C LEU A 182 -3.33 9.66 7.69
N HIS A 183 -4.20 8.66 7.73
CA HIS A 183 -5.54 8.72 7.12
C HIS A 183 -6.69 8.46 8.10
N GLY A 184 -6.44 7.90 9.29
CA GLY A 184 -7.49 7.53 10.24
C GLY A 184 -7.64 8.47 11.43
N ILE A 185 -6.67 9.35 11.68
CA ILE A 185 -6.73 10.34 12.75
C ILE A 185 -6.87 11.72 12.14
N ASP A 186 -7.91 12.44 12.57
CA ASP A 186 -8.01 13.88 12.31
C ASP A 186 -6.94 14.64 13.11
N LEU A 187 -5.74 14.69 12.54
CA LEU A 187 -4.62 15.46 13.05
C LEU A 187 -4.91 16.98 13.10
N SER A 188 -5.99 17.48 12.48
CA SER A 188 -6.36 18.89 12.57
C SER A 188 -7.03 19.26 13.90
N SER A 189 -7.71 18.29 14.53
CA SER A 189 -8.26 18.44 15.89
C SER A 189 -7.20 18.32 17.00
N LEU A 190 -6.07 17.68 16.68
CA LEU A 190 -4.95 17.46 17.60
C LEU A 190 -3.92 18.58 17.43
N ASN A 191 -4.07 19.67 18.18
CA ASN A 191 -2.99 20.64 18.42
C ASN A 191 -1.88 20.02 19.31
N TRP A 192 -1.24 18.96 18.82
CA TRP A 192 -0.10 18.34 19.48
C TRP A 192 1.10 19.28 19.41
N PHE A 193 1.55 19.78 20.57
CA PHE A 193 2.75 20.61 20.73
C PHE A 193 2.78 21.88 19.85
N GLY A 194 1.61 22.45 19.50
CA GLY A 194 1.53 23.68 18.71
C GLY A 194 1.99 23.56 17.25
N MET A 195 2.13 22.34 16.73
CA MET A 195 2.50 22.10 15.32
C MET A 195 1.27 22.09 14.40
N THR A 196 1.44 22.52 13.15
CA THR A 196 0.38 22.37 12.14
C THR A 196 0.21 20.89 11.76
N SER A 197 -1.01 20.48 11.38
CA SER A 197 -1.30 19.10 10.96
C SER A 197 -0.41 18.64 9.80
N THR A 198 -0.03 19.55 8.90
CA THR A 198 0.90 19.28 7.79
C THR A 198 2.31 18.95 8.29
N THR A 199 2.82 19.68 9.28
CA THR A 199 4.15 19.43 9.86
C THR A 199 4.22 18.07 10.55
N LEU A 200 3.17 17.69 11.28
CA LEU A 200 3.09 16.37 11.91
C LEU A 200 3.09 15.25 10.86
N ARG A 201 2.32 15.40 9.77
CA ARG A 201 2.29 14.45 8.65
C ARG A 201 3.68 14.30 8.01
N GLN A 202 4.40 15.40 7.81
CA GLN A 202 5.78 15.38 7.29
C GLN A 202 6.73 14.56 8.17
N ILE A 203 6.69 14.78 9.49
CA ILE A 203 7.54 14.05 10.45
C ILE A 203 7.21 12.56 10.43
N ILE A 204 5.92 12.20 10.45
CA ILE A 204 5.46 10.81 10.38
C ILE A 204 5.97 10.14 9.10
N VAL A 205 5.89 10.82 7.95
CA VAL A 205 6.35 10.29 6.67
C VAL A 205 7.86 10.02 6.67
N ILE A 206 8.69 10.96 7.13
CA ILE A 206 10.15 10.76 7.19
C ILE A 206 10.51 9.63 8.15
N PHE A 207 9.98 9.68 9.37
CA PHE A 207 10.26 8.68 10.39
C PHE A 207 9.86 7.29 9.92
N TYR A 208 8.65 7.16 9.36
CA TYR A 208 8.15 5.88 8.89
C TYR A 208 8.88 5.40 7.63
N LEU A 209 9.34 6.29 6.75
CA LEU A 209 10.16 5.92 5.59
C LEU A 209 11.43 5.17 6.02
N ILE A 210 12.16 5.71 7.00
CA ILE A 210 13.37 5.08 7.53
C ILE A 210 13.03 3.74 8.17
N LEU A 211 12.00 3.69 9.02
CA LEU A 211 11.55 2.47 9.69
C LEU A 211 11.12 1.38 8.69
N PHE A 212 10.32 1.74 7.69
CA PHE A 212 9.79 0.83 6.67
C PHE A 212 10.91 0.19 5.86
N LEU A 213 11.86 1.00 5.36
CA LEU A 213 13.01 0.50 4.62
C LEU A 213 13.89 -0.41 5.48
N THR A 214 14.09 -0.06 6.75
CA THR A 214 14.88 -0.86 7.69
C THR A 214 14.23 -2.23 7.93
N LEU A 215 12.93 -2.27 8.24
CA LEU A 215 12.19 -3.51 8.45
C LEU A 215 12.19 -4.40 7.21
N LEU A 216 12.01 -3.78 6.03
CA LEU A 216 12.03 -4.48 4.75
C LEU A 216 13.40 -5.10 4.46
N ALA A 217 14.48 -4.35 4.70
CA ALA A 217 15.84 -4.84 4.53
C ALA A 217 16.17 -6.01 5.47
N ILE A 218 15.74 -5.93 6.73
CA ILE A 218 15.96 -7.02 7.70
C ILE A 218 15.19 -8.29 7.29
N LEU A 219 13.94 -8.15 6.83
CA LEU A 219 13.14 -9.28 6.36
C LEU A 219 13.78 -9.93 5.13
N ASP A 220 14.19 -9.14 4.14
CA ASP A 220 14.86 -9.62 2.93
C ASP A 220 16.19 -10.33 3.24
N TRP A 221 17.00 -9.75 4.14
CA TRP A 221 18.25 -10.37 4.58
C TRP A 221 18.03 -11.74 5.22
N LYS A 222 17.01 -11.89 6.09
CA LYS A 222 16.67 -13.18 6.71
C LYS A 222 16.26 -14.23 5.68
N VAL A 223 15.53 -13.84 4.64
CA VAL A 223 15.14 -14.74 3.55
C VAL A 223 16.38 -15.21 2.78
N LYS A 224 17.27 -14.28 2.41
CA LYS A 224 18.53 -14.59 1.71
C LYS A 224 19.44 -15.49 2.54
N GLN A 225 19.52 -15.28 3.86
CA GLN A 225 20.32 -16.13 4.75
C GLN A 225 19.80 -17.58 4.77
N HIS A 226 18.48 -17.78 4.85
CA HIS A 226 17.89 -19.11 4.79
C HIS A 226 18.17 -19.82 3.46
N LEU A 227 18.10 -19.11 2.33
CA LEU A 227 18.42 -19.65 1.00
C LEU A 227 19.88 -20.10 0.90
N LEU A 228 20.82 -19.30 1.44
CA LEU A 228 22.25 -19.65 1.46
C LEU A 228 22.51 -20.90 2.31
N GLN A 229 21.86 -21.03 3.46
CA GLN A 229 21.98 -22.20 4.33
C GLN A 229 21.44 -23.48 3.66
N GLN A 230 20.30 -23.39 2.96
CA GLN A 230 19.76 -24.52 2.22
C GLN A 230 20.70 -24.96 1.09
N ASN A 231 21.16 -24.03 0.26
CA ASN A 231 22.06 -24.35 -0.87
C ASN A 231 23.42 -24.89 -0.41
N GLY A 232 23.97 -24.40 0.71
CA GLY A 232 25.19 -24.92 1.31
C GLY A 232 25.04 -26.33 1.89
N SER A 233 23.86 -26.66 2.44
CA SER A 233 23.56 -28.00 2.96
C SER A 233 23.37 -29.05 1.87
N VAL A 234 22.81 -28.68 0.71
CA VAL A 234 22.63 -29.57 -0.45
C VAL A 234 23.98 -29.93 -1.06
N LYS A 235 24.86 -28.95 -1.29
CA LYS A 235 26.22 -29.21 -1.79
C LYS A 235 27.04 -30.13 -0.88
N ARG A 236 26.80 -30.12 0.42
CA ARG A 236 27.53 -30.99 1.37
C ARG A 236 27.01 -32.45 1.36
N LYS A 237 25.78 -32.68 0.90
CA LYS A 237 25.20 -34.03 0.72
C LYS A 237 25.56 -34.67 -0.61
N GLU A 238 25.86 -33.90 -1.65
CA GLU A 238 26.30 -34.42 -2.96
C GLU A 238 27.78 -34.86 -2.97
N VAL A 239 28.54 -34.48 -1.94
CA VAL A 239 29.99 -34.76 -1.82
C VAL A 239 30.28 -35.88 -0.80
N SER A 240 29.25 -36.40 -0.10
CA SER A 240 29.35 -37.54 0.82
C SER A 240 28.76 -38.79 0.21
#